data_AF-A0A1I9YJY5-F1
#
_entry.id   AF-A0A1I9YJY5-F1
#
_cell.length_a   1.000
_cell.length_b   1.000
_cell.length_c   1.000
_cell.angle_alpha   90.00
_cell.angle_beta   90.00
_cell.angle_gamma   90.00
#
_symmetry.space_group_name_H-M   'P 1'
#
loop_
_entity.id
_entity.type
_entity.pdbx_description
1 polymer ?
#
loop_
_entity_poly.entity_id
_entity_poly.type
_entity_poly.pdbx_seq_one_letter_code
_entity_poly.pdbx_strand_id
1 'polypeptide(L)'
;MARNWLRMKGVLIGAATLCALSSSAPEALARNYSGPAGAQAQVGTIALAQLPREAVDTLNLIAAGGPYPYQKDGIVFGNYERVLPAHRRGYYHEYTVPTSHAGNRGARRIVCGGPLERTDNCYYSDDHYTSFNRIVE
;
A
#
# COMPACT_ATOMS: atom_id res chain seq x y z
N MET A 1 -10.14 -25.49 77.72
CA MET A 1 -9.84 -24.05 77.84
C MET A 1 -10.43 -23.34 76.63
N ALA A 2 -11.64 -22.77 76.77
CA ALA A 2 -11.97 -21.34 76.64
C ALA A 2 -11.62 -20.75 75.25
N ARG A 3 -12.53 -20.17 74.45
CA ARG A 3 -13.42 -19.00 74.66
C ARG A 3 -14.45 -18.97 73.50
N ASN A 4 -15.77 -18.92 73.72
CA ASN A 4 -16.66 -17.80 74.07
C ASN A 4 -17.35 -17.11 72.85
N TRP A 5 -18.69 -17.18 72.84
CA TRP A 5 -19.70 -16.19 72.39
C TRP A 5 -19.49 -15.39 71.07
N LEU A 6 -20.48 -15.37 70.16
CA LEU A 6 -21.65 -14.46 70.21
C LEU A 6 -22.66 -14.75 69.07
N ARG A 7 -23.86 -14.23 69.30
CA ARG A 7 -25.13 -14.35 68.59
C ARG A 7 -25.21 -13.60 67.23
N MET A 8 -26.09 -14.16 66.39
CA MET A 8 -27.16 -13.48 65.62
C MET A 8 -26.86 -12.69 64.33
N LYS A 9 -27.69 -13.07 63.34
CA LYS A 9 -28.50 -12.25 62.40
C LYS A 9 -27.83 -11.67 61.16
N GLY A 10 -28.40 -12.03 60.01
CA GLY A 10 -28.25 -11.28 58.76
C GLY A 10 -28.67 -12.07 57.53
N VAL A 11 -29.98 -12.16 57.27
CA VAL A 11 -30.51 -12.46 55.93
C VAL A 11 -30.27 -11.24 55.06
N LEU A 12 -29.61 -11.39 53.91
CA LEU A 12 -29.83 -10.52 52.76
C LEU A 12 -29.74 -11.31 51.46
N ILE A 13 -30.83 -11.21 50.71
CA ILE A 13 -31.11 -11.77 49.39
C ILE A 13 -30.15 -11.13 48.37
N GLY A 14 -29.29 -11.94 47.75
CA GLY A 14 -28.48 -11.52 46.62
C GLY A 14 -29.29 -11.63 45.32
N ALA A 15 -29.82 -10.51 44.85
CA ALA A 15 -30.49 -10.39 43.56
C ALA A 15 -29.49 -10.57 42.39
N ALA A 16 -29.94 -11.27 41.35
CA ALA A 16 -29.21 -11.54 40.12
C ALA A 16 -29.00 -10.28 39.27
N THR A 17 -27.80 -10.12 38.70
CA THR A 17 -27.57 -9.31 37.51
C THR A 17 -26.48 -9.96 36.64
N LEU A 18 -26.90 -10.71 35.61
CA LEU A 18 -26.05 -11.10 34.51
C LEU A 18 -25.74 -9.84 33.66
N CYS A 19 -24.52 -9.32 33.75
CA CYS A 19 -24.01 -8.37 32.74
C CYS A 19 -23.47 -9.16 31.55
N ALA A 20 -24.27 -9.30 30.49
CA ALA A 20 -23.76 -9.67 29.18
C ALA A 20 -23.13 -8.42 28.54
N LEU A 21 -21.79 -8.34 28.55
CA LEU A 21 -21.07 -7.33 27.77
C LEU A 21 -21.03 -7.77 26.31
N SER A 22 -22.03 -7.33 25.55
CA SER A 22 -22.01 -7.39 24.09
C SER A 22 -21.09 -6.29 23.57
N SER A 23 -19.82 -6.62 23.30
CA SER A 23 -18.84 -5.74 22.67
C SER A 23 -19.18 -5.57 21.18
N SER A 24 -20.00 -4.57 20.85
CA SER A 24 -20.15 -4.12 19.47
C SER A 24 -18.90 -3.34 19.05
N ALA A 25 -17.96 -4.01 18.40
CA ALA A 25 -16.88 -3.33 17.69
C ALA A 25 -17.50 -2.51 16.53
N PRO A 26 -17.16 -1.22 16.36
CA PRO A 26 -17.60 -0.48 15.19
C PRO A 26 -16.88 -1.07 13.97
N GLU A 27 -17.66 -1.60 13.02
CA GLU A 27 -17.15 -1.94 11.70
C GLU A 27 -16.53 -0.69 11.07
N ALA A 28 -15.21 -0.69 10.97
CA ALA A 28 -14.47 0.34 10.23
C ALA A 28 -14.78 0.16 8.74
N LEU A 29 -15.81 0.85 8.25
CA LEU A 29 -16.09 0.96 6.82
C LEU A 29 -14.90 1.67 6.15
N ALA A 30 -14.01 0.88 5.56
CA ALA A 30 -13.01 1.39 4.62
C ALA A 30 -13.75 2.15 3.51
N ARG A 31 -13.53 3.46 3.46
CA ARG A 31 -14.16 4.34 2.48
C ARG A 31 -13.71 3.88 1.08
N ASN A 32 -14.58 3.17 0.36
CA ASN A 32 -14.38 2.87 -1.05
C ASN A 32 -14.47 4.20 -1.81
N TYR A 33 -13.31 4.84 -1.98
CA TYR A 33 -13.21 6.10 -2.69
C TYR A 33 -13.35 5.84 -4.19
N SER A 34 -14.59 5.75 -4.66
CA SER A 34 -14.95 5.92 -6.07
C SER A 34 -14.91 7.41 -6.38
N GLY A 35 -13.70 7.98 -6.47
CA GLY A 35 -13.50 9.35 -6.91
C GLY A 35 -14.06 9.54 -8.33
N PRO A 36 -14.44 10.77 -8.71
CA PRO A 36 -15.05 11.02 -10.01
C PRO A 36 -14.12 10.53 -11.13
N ALA A 37 -14.64 9.62 -11.96
CA ALA A 37 -14.04 9.22 -13.23
C ALA A 37 -14.14 10.39 -14.22
N GLY A 38 -13.32 11.44 -14.03
CA GLY A 38 -13.55 12.71 -14.72
C GLY A 38 -12.30 13.43 -15.25
N ALA A 39 -11.11 13.07 -14.79
CA ALA A 39 -9.87 13.57 -15.37
C ALA A 39 -8.90 12.40 -15.51
N GLN A 40 -8.89 11.79 -16.68
CA GLN A 40 -7.84 10.82 -17.01
C GLN A 40 -6.54 11.60 -17.14
N ALA A 41 -5.59 11.32 -16.24
CA ALA A 41 -4.22 11.79 -16.41
C ALA A 41 -3.77 11.42 -17.83
N GLN A 42 -3.34 12.41 -18.61
CA GLN A 42 -2.86 12.20 -19.96
C GLN A 42 -1.44 11.65 -19.85
N VAL A 43 -1.33 10.32 -19.86
CA VAL A 43 -0.05 9.61 -19.80
C VAL A 43 0.32 9.19 -21.22
N GLY A 44 1.55 9.48 -21.64
CA GLY A 44 2.08 9.00 -22.91
C GLY A 44 2.23 7.48 -22.93
N THR A 45 2.74 6.93 -24.03
CA THR A 45 3.07 5.50 -24.12
C THR A 45 4.49 5.32 -24.61
N ILE A 46 5.12 4.23 -24.17
CA ILE A 46 6.45 3.81 -24.61
C ILE A 46 6.43 2.30 -24.83
N ALA A 47 6.91 1.84 -25.97
CA ALA A 47 7.01 0.41 -26.24
C ALA A 47 8.11 -0.21 -25.38
N LEU A 48 7.94 -1.46 -24.95
CA LEU A 48 8.92 -2.21 -24.15
C LEU A 48 10.30 -2.21 -24.83
N ALA A 49 10.32 -2.35 -26.15
CA ALA A 49 11.54 -2.34 -26.97
C ALA A 49 12.27 -0.98 -27.03
N GLN A 50 11.61 0.10 -26.63
CA GLN A 50 12.19 1.46 -26.60
C GLN A 50 12.75 1.82 -25.22
N LEU A 51 12.52 0.99 -24.20
CA LEU A 51 13.02 1.25 -22.86
C LEU A 51 14.56 1.10 -22.79
N PRO A 52 15.23 1.86 -21.90
CA PRO A 52 16.59 1.54 -21.51
C PRO A 52 16.69 0.12 -20.99
N ARG A 53 17.83 -0.55 -21.22
CA ARG A 53 18.07 -1.93 -20.79
C ARG A 53 17.83 -2.11 -19.29
N GLU A 54 18.28 -1.15 -18.49
CA GLU A 54 18.13 -1.18 -17.03
C GLU A 54 16.65 -1.15 -16.60
N ALA A 55 15.77 -0.51 -17.38
CA ALA A 55 14.33 -0.51 -17.10
C ALA A 55 13.71 -1.88 -17.39
N VAL A 56 14.14 -2.55 -18.46
CA VAL A 56 13.74 -3.93 -18.77
C VAL A 56 14.21 -4.89 -17.68
N ASP A 57 15.45 -4.73 -17.21
CA ASP A 57 15.99 -5.52 -16.09
C ASP A 57 15.18 -5.29 -14.79
N THR A 58 14.79 -4.04 -14.50
CA THR A 58 13.89 -3.74 -13.37
C THR A 58 12.49 -4.37 -13.54
N LEU A 59 11.90 -4.40 -14.74
CA LEU A 59 10.63 -5.10 -14.98
C LEU A 59 10.74 -6.61 -14.69
N ASN A 60 11.86 -7.22 -15.07
CA ASN A 60 12.11 -8.64 -14.76
C ASN A 60 12.21 -8.88 -13.25
N LEU A 61 12.87 -7.99 -12.50
CA LEU A 61 12.92 -8.07 -11.04
C LEU A 61 11.54 -7.90 -10.41
N ILE A 62 10.72 -6.98 -10.93
CA ILE A 62 9.34 -6.79 -10.47
C ILE A 62 8.55 -8.08 -10.67
N ALA A 63 8.59 -8.66 -11.88
CA ALA A 63 7.90 -9.90 -12.19
C ALA A 63 8.37 -11.10 -11.33
N ALA A 64 9.64 -11.09 -10.91
CA ALA A 64 10.21 -12.12 -10.04
C ALA A 64 9.96 -11.88 -8.54
N GLY A 65 9.42 -10.72 -8.14
CA GLY A 65 9.26 -10.34 -6.74
C GLY A 65 10.55 -9.90 -6.04
N GLY A 66 11.60 -9.56 -6.79
CA GLY A 66 12.93 -9.20 -6.29
C GLY A 66 13.98 -10.30 -6.41
N PRO A 67 15.08 -10.27 -5.64
CA PRO A 67 15.42 -9.26 -4.63
C PRO A 67 15.65 -7.88 -5.26
N TYR A 68 15.19 -6.83 -4.57
CA TYR A 68 15.36 -5.47 -5.07
C TYR A 68 16.67 -4.83 -4.58
N PRO A 69 17.40 -4.11 -5.45
CA PRO A 69 18.70 -3.54 -5.10
C PRO A 69 18.62 -2.32 -4.17
N TYR A 70 17.49 -1.61 -4.13
CA TYR A 70 17.34 -0.42 -3.29
C TYR A 70 16.26 -0.61 -2.23
N GLN A 71 16.52 -0.07 -1.03
CA GLN A 71 15.62 -0.15 0.13
C GLN A 71 14.20 0.41 -0.12
N LYS A 72 14.07 1.31 -1.11
CA LYS A 72 12.80 1.97 -1.44
C LYS A 72 12.04 1.26 -2.56
N ASP A 73 12.61 0.23 -3.17
CA ASP A 73 11.93 -0.51 -4.22
C ASP A 73 10.78 -1.35 -3.64
N GLY A 74 9.63 -1.31 -4.29
CA GLY A 74 8.40 -1.98 -3.87
C GLY A 74 7.55 -1.19 -2.85
N ILE A 75 8.01 -0.02 -2.36
CA ILE A 75 7.18 0.79 -1.47
C ILE A 75 6.02 1.43 -2.22
N VAL A 76 5.00 1.84 -1.48
CA VAL A 76 3.83 2.52 -2.04
C VAL A 76 4.22 3.87 -2.66
N PHE A 77 3.84 4.08 -3.92
CA PHE A 77 3.85 5.37 -4.59
C PHE A 77 2.53 6.10 -4.35
N GLY A 78 2.60 7.34 -3.84
CA GLY A 78 1.42 8.08 -3.38
C GLY A 78 0.55 8.69 -4.48
N ASN A 79 1.13 8.98 -5.65
CA ASN A 79 0.47 9.72 -6.74
C ASN A 79 -0.21 11.03 -6.25
N TYR A 80 0.48 11.84 -5.44
CA TYR A 80 -0.08 13.05 -4.81
C TYR A 80 -0.35 14.16 -5.84
N GLU A 81 0.51 14.24 -6.84
CA GLU A 81 0.47 15.15 -7.98
C GLU A 81 -0.58 14.73 -9.02
N ARG A 82 -1.15 13.52 -8.88
CA ARG A 82 -2.17 12.94 -9.77
C ARG A 82 -1.75 12.86 -11.24
N VAL A 83 -0.46 12.62 -11.48
CA VAL A 83 0.14 12.41 -12.81
C VAL A 83 -0.17 11.03 -13.40
N LEU A 84 -0.58 10.07 -12.55
CA LEU A 84 -1.13 8.78 -12.96
C LEU A 84 -2.65 8.73 -12.71
N PRO A 85 -3.40 7.82 -13.38
CA PRO A 85 -4.82 7.62 -13.12
C PRO A 85 -5.14 7.45 -11.62
N ALA A 86 -6.25 8.04 -11.18
CA ALA A 86 -6.65 8.01 -9.78
C ALA A 86 -7.11 6.60 -9.37
N HIS A 87 -6.47 6.06 -8.32
CA HIS A 87 -6.84 4.80 -7.68
C HIS A 87 -6.76 4.93 -6.15
N ARG A 88 -7.24 3.91 -5.44
CA ARG A 88 -7.13 3.83 -3.98
C ARG A 88 -5.66 3.88 -3.52
N ARG A 89 -5.42 4.38 -2.30
CA ARG A 89 -4.08 4.39 -1.69
C ARG A 89 -3.51 2.96 -1.64
N GLY A 90 -2.21 2.82 -1.89
CA GLY A 90 -1.55 1.52 -1.95
C GLY A 90 -1.76 0.77 -3.25
N TYR A 91 -2.36 1.40 -4.26
CA TYR A 91 -2.50 0.78 -5.59
C TYR A 91 -1.19 0.79 -6.39
N TYR A 92 -0.36 1.82 -6.22
CA TYR A 92 0.89 1.97 -6.97
C TYR A 92 2.11 1.66 -6.10
N HIS A 93 3.12 1.03 -6.70
CA HIS A 93 4.42 0.75 -6.09
C HIS A 93 5.56 1.26 -6.96
N GLU A 94 6.60 1.84 -6.35
CA GLU A 94 7.76 2.39 -7.06
C GLU A 94 8.97 1.46 -7.06
N TYR A 95 9.74 1.51 -8.14
CA TYR A 95 10.97 0.75 -8.32
C TYR A 95 12.02 1.64 -8.99
N THR A 96 13.25 1.53 -8.52
CA THR A 96 14.39 2.26 -9.07
C THR A 96 14.83 1.62 -10.38
N VAL A 97 15.04 2.46 -11.39
CA VAL A 97 15.77 2.06 -12.60
C VAL A 97 17.19 2.61 -12.46
N PRO A 98 18.22 1.76 -12.34
CA PRO A 98 19.60 2.22 -12.21
C PRO A 98 20.01 3.13 -13.37
N THR A 99 20.68 4.24 -13.05
CA THR A 99 21.39 5.05 -14.05
C THR A 99 22.87 4.70 -13.98
N SER A 100 23.43 4.27 -15.11
CA SER A 100 24.86 3.99 -15.22
C SER A 100 25.72 5.14 -14.66
N HIS A 101 26.73 4.80 -13.86
CA HIS A 101 27.66 5.73 -13.17
C HIS A 101 27.05 6.66 -12.11
N ALA A 102 25.76 6.53 -11.77
CA ALA A 102 25.19 7.29 -10.67
C ALA A 102 25.62 6.68 -9.32
N GLY A 103 26.20 7.50 -8.44
CA GLY A 103 26.47 7.12 -7.04
C GLY A 103 25.23 7.11 -6.14
N ASN A 104 24.04 7.30 -6.72
CA ASN A 104 22.75 7.35 -6.04
C ASN A 104 21.69 6.62 -6.89
N ARG A 105 20.43 6.63 -6.44
CA ARG A 105 19.30 5.98 -7.15
C ARG A 105 18.96 6.58 -8.52
N GLY A 106 19.55 7.71 -8.91
CA GLY A 106 19.18 8.44 -10.12
C GLY A 106 17.74 8.97 -10.10
N ALA A 107 17.29 9.48 -11.26
CA ALA A 107 15.94 10.02 -11.46
C ALA A 107 14.95 9.01 -12.07
N ARG A 108 15.44 7.92 -12.66
CA ARG A 108 14.62 6.99 -13.44
C ARG A 108 13.87 6.02 -12.55
N ARG A 109 12.59 5.79 -12.85
CA ARG A 109 11.68 4.99 -12.03
C ARG A 109 10.72 4.19 -12.90
N ILE A 110 10.34 3.03 -12.38
CA ILE A 110 9.13 2.33 -12.81
C ILE A 110 8.12 2.41 -11.68
N VAL A 111 6.87 2.71 -12.01
CA VAL A 111 5.73 2.64 -11.09
C VAL A 111 4.73 1.65 -11.65
N CYS A 112 4.40 0.61 -10.90
CA CYS A 112 3.42 -0.40 -11.31
C CYS A 112 2.16 -0.30 -10.46
N GLY A 113 1.00 -0.35 -11.10
CA GLY A 113 -0.31 -0.29 -10.45
C GLY A 113 -0.98 -1.66 -10.38
N GLY A 114 -1.61 -1.95 -9.24
CA GLY A 114 -2.35 -3.19 -9.02
C GLY A 114 -1.60 -4.16 -8.10
N PRO A 115 -1.88 -5.47 -8.19
CA PRO A 115 -1.17 -6.49 -7.42
C PRO A 115 0.33 -6.47 -7.68
N LEU A 116 1.11 -6.80 -6.66
CA LEU A 116 2.55 -6.99 -6.75
C LEU A 116 2.91 -8.06 -7.79
N GLU A 117 4.14 -8.03 -8.28
CA GLU A 117 4.71 -8.98 -9.26
C GLU A 117 4.06 -8.94 -10.66
N ARG A 118 3.13 -8.00 -10.90
CA ARG A 118 2.55 -7.79 -12.22
C ARG A 118 3.14 -6.59 -12.93
N THR A 119 3.33 -6.75 -14.24
CA THR A 119 3.93 -5.74 -15.11
C THR A 119 2.99 -5.21 -16.20
N ASP A 120 1.73 -5.65 -16.22
CA ASP A 120 0.70 -5.28 -17.22
C ASP A 120 0.22 -3.81 -17.10
N ASN A 121 0.54 -3.15 -15.98
CA ASN A 121 0.15 -1.78 -15.71
C ASN A 121 1.31 -0.99 -15.07
N CYS A 122 2.44 -0.97 -15.76
CA CYS A 122 3.62 -0.20 -15.36
C CYS A 122 3.82 1.06 -16.19
N TYR A 123 4.43 2.05 -15.54
CA TYR A 123 4.71 3.37 -16.05
C TYR A 123 6.19 3.67 -15.85
N TYR A 124 6.83 4.23 -16.87
CA TYR A 124 8.22 4.66 -16.83
C TYR A 124 8.30 6.18 -16.68
N SER A 125 9.18 6.64 -15.80
CA SER A 125 9.58 8.04 -15.65
C SER A 125 11.10 8.11 -15.74
N ASP A 126 11.62 9.05 -16.51
CA ASP A 126 13.05 9.37 -16.59
C ASP A 126 13.44 10.66 -15.85
N ASP A 127 12.47 11.32 -15.24
CA ASP A 127 12.53 12.69 -14.72
C ASP A 127 12.03 12.82 -13.26
N HIS A 128 12.16 11.74 -12.49
CA HIS A 128 11.83 11.68 -11.07
C HIS A 128 10.36 12.04 -10.77
N TYR A 129 9.45 11.32 -11.43
CA TYR A 129 7.99 11.41 -11.29
C TYR A 129 7.34 12.68 -11.88
N THR A 130 8.10 13.51 -12.60
CA THR A 130 7.55 14.72 -13.23
C THR A 130 6.62 14.37 -14.39
N SER A 131 6.97 13.35 -15.18
CA SER A 131 6.15 12.81 -16.25
C SER A 131 6.22 11.29 -16.29
N PHE A 132 5.25 10.68 -16.98
CA PHE A 132 5.15 9.25 -17.13
C PHE A 132 4.74 8.84 -18.54
N ASN A 133 5.28 7.71 -18.98
CA ASN A 133 4.80 6.96 -20.14
C ASN A 133 4.34 5.57 -19.68
N ARG A 134 3.14 5.15 -20.09
CA ARG A 134 2.66 3.79 -19.88
C ARG A 134 3.47 2.84 -20.77
N ILE A 135 3.98 1.78 -20.17
CA ILE A 135 4.74 0.75 -20.88
C ILE A 135 3.73 -0.15 -21.62
N VAL A 136 3.95 -0.35 -22.91
CA VAL A 136 3.16 -1.22 -23.78
C VAL A 136 4.06 -2.22 -24.48
N GLU A 137 3.53 -3.39 -24.85
CA GLU A 137 4.29 -4.38 -25.64
C GLU A 137 4.60 -3.90 -27.06
#